data_AF-A0A166T4I5-F1
#
_entry.id   AF-A0A166T4I5-F1
#
_cell.length_a   1.000
_cell.length_b   1.000
_cell.length_c   1.000
_cell.angle_alpha   90.00
_cell.angle_beta   90.00
_cell.angle_gamma   90.00
#
_symmetry.space_group_name_H-M   'P 1'
#
loop_
_entity.id
_entity.type
_entity.pdbx_description
1 polymer ?
#
loop_
_entity_poly.entity_id
_entity_poly.type
_entity_poly.pdbx_seq_one_letter_code
_entity_poly.pdbx_strand_id
1 'polypeptide(L)'
;MLCNNIVENQTLARLGSSGVDLGGLSRCLPSTRCDLIDGILEWALHPSKGDNSNVLLVYGGAGTGKSAVAATVAIHFSEMRRLGAFVGFDRASPEQSPQFTAVTELARQLALYDERLRAFIIQVVNDLTNSPVLQAPLSEQFDRLIVTPLASVPALCNEGPIVIVLDSFNTCGQADYQQSLLEVLVHQSERLPPNLRFIITSRTVDDIHEPSTSTVLRPRMQCWEIGSSSHSDLSAYFKFRMEKIQLKNKDLQEDWPGPAAITQLTALAFGFFPWAVNASNFVDAHCPPERLEALLLQSPRSISETNPPLDEIYRAALNSTGDWTDDDFVSDFRAIMGVIINSPLAISPTDITHLVNHPLSQPAMVTIRRLGAVMTHDPVVQVLHPSFLDFLSSRERCGCDIWYFEKRVGAARGFSAGAGPATL
;
A
#
# COMPACT_ATOMS: atom_id res chain seq x y z
N MET A 1 10.23 40.01 18.28
CA MET A 1 9.49 39.08 17.40
C MET A 1 10.41 38.23 16.55
N LEU A 2 11.33 38.80 15.75
CA LEU A 2 12.22 38.03 14.86
C LEU A 2 13.08 36.97 15.58
N CYS A 3 13.71 37.28 16.73
CA CYS A 3 14.52 36.28 17.45
C CYS A 3 13.71 35.10 18.03
N ASN A 4 12.48 35.33 18.52
CA ASN A 4 11.63 34.24 19.03
C ASN A 4 11.25 33.27 17.92
N ASN A 5 10.83 33.79 16.75
CA ASN A 5 10.50 32.93 15.61
C ASN A 5 11.70 32.09 15.14
N ILE A 6 12.93 32.62 15.23
CA ILE A 6 14.14 31.88 14.88
C ILE A 6 14.36 30.72 15.86
N VAL A 7 14.26 30.97 17.17
CA VAL A 7 14.44 29.93 18.20
C VAL A 7 13.34 28.87 18.11
N GLU A 8 12.09 29.27 17.90
CA GLU A 8 10.98 28.34 17.70
C GLU A 8 11.20 27.44 16.49
N ASN A 9 11.61 28.01 15.36
CA ASN A 9 11.92 27.23 14.15
C ASN A 9 13.11 26.29 14.35
N GLN A 10 14.14 26.70 15.12
CA GLN A 10 15.25 25.83 15.48
C GLN A 10 14.80 24.67 16.38
N THR A 11 13.89 24.91 17.34
CA THR A 11 13.33 23.83 18.15
C THR A 11 12.52 22.85 17.30
N LEU A 12 11.68 23.35 16.38
CA LEU A 12 10.90 22.49 15.49
C LEU A 12 11.77 21.69 14.51
N ALA A 13 12.90 22.24 14.07
CA ALA A 13 13.86 21.51 13.23
C ALA A 13 14.44 20.26 13.93
N ARG A 14 14.45 20.22 15.27
CA ARG A 14 14.87 19.03 16.05
C ARG A 14 13.86 17.87 15.98
N LEU A 15 12.65 18.10 15.47
CA LEU A 15 11.61 17.09 15.35
C LEU A 15 11.58 16.39 13.99
N GLY A 16 12.38 16.85 13.02
CA GLY A 16 12.51 16.22 11.70
C GLY A 16 12.07 17.10 10.53
N SER A 17 11.78 16.45 9.40
CA SER A 17 11.48 17.06 8.09
C SER A 17 10.09 17.70 8.05
N SER A 18 9.80 18.67 7.18
CA SER A 18 8.48 19.31 7.10
C SER A 18 7.27 18.42 6.72
N GLY A 19 7.51 17.13 6.50
CA GLY A 19 6.54 16.18 5.99
C GLY A 19 6.59 16.09 4.47
N VAL A 20 5.77 15.22 3.91
CA VAL A 20 5.68 15.02 2.45
C VAL A 20 4.87 16.15 1.82
N ASP A 21 5.32 16.66 0.66
CA ASP A 21 4.52 17.59 -0.13
C ASP A 21 3.28 16.88 -0.69
N LEU A 22 2.11 17.24 -0.16
CA LEU A 22 0.82 16.71 -0.58
C LEU A 22 0.55 16.98 -2.07
N GLY A 23 1.12 18.03 -2.65
CA GLY A 23 0.97 18.38 -4.06
C GLY A 23 1.55 17.34 -5.02
N GLY A 24 2.58 16.61 -4.58
CA GLY A 24 3.23 15.54 -5.35
C GLY A 24 2.56 14.17 -5.22
N LEU A 25 1.59 14.01 -4.32
CA LEU A 25 0.94 12.71 -4.09
C LEU A 25 -0.06 12.36 -5.20
N SER A 26 -0.05 11.09 -5.60
CA SER A 26 -1.02 10.55 -6.56
C SER A 26 -2.35 10.27 -5.87
N ARG A 27 -3.40 11.00 -6.26
CA ARG A 27 -4.76 10.87 -5.74
C ARG A 27 -5.53 9.76 -6.47
N CYS A 28 -6.65 9.34 -5.89
CA CYS A 28 -7.67 8.59 -6.61
C CYS A 28 -8.16 9.41 -7.80
N LEU A 29 -8.45 8.73 -8.90
CA LEU A 29 -9.10 9.39 -10.04
C LEU A 29 -10.52 9.81 -9.64
N PRO A 30 -11.05 10.88 -10.25
CA PRO A 30 -12.44 11.24 -10.09
C PRO A 30 -13.35 10.03 -10.33
N SER A 31 -14.38 9.88 -9.49
CA SER A 31 -15.35 8.78 -9.55
C SER A 31 -14.78 7.38 -9.32
N THR A 32 -13.58 7.25 -8.75
CA THR A 32 -13.02 5.96 -8.29
C THR A 32 -12.94 5.89 -6.78
N ARG A 33 -13.23 4.72 -6.22
CA ARG A 33 -13.22 4.44 -4.77
C ARG A 33 -14.13 5.36 -3.95
N CYS A 34 -15.18 5.93 -4.56
CA CYS A 34 -16.09 6.88 -3.91
C CYS A 34 -16.69 6.32 -2.63
N ASP A 35 -17.29 5.13 -2.65
CA ASP A 35 -17.94 4.54 -1.47
C ASP A 35 -16.98 4.42 -0.27
N LEU A 36 -15.71 4.04 -0.53
CA LEU A 36 -14.69 3.94 0.51
C LEU A 36 -14.28 5.31 1.02
N ILE A 37 -14.02 6.26 0.11
CA ILE A 37 -13.62 7.63 0.48
C ILE A 37 -14.75 8.29 1.26
N ASP A 38 -15.98 8.24 0.78
CA ASP A 38 -17.16 8.81 1.42
C ASP A 38 -17.40 8.19 2.79
N GLY A 39 -17.22 6.87 2.92
CA GLY A 39 -17.23 6.20 4.21
C GLY A 39 -16.17 6.75 5.17
N ILE A 40 -14.93 6.93 4.71
CA ILE A 40 -13.83 7.44 5.54
C ILE A 40 -14.13 8.88 5.98
N LEU A 41 -14.62 9.71 5.06
CA LEU A 41 -15.00 11.08 5.35
C LEU A 41 -16.14 11.14 6.36
N GLU A 42 -17.17 10.31 6.21
CA GLU A 42 -18.29 10.23 7.14
C GLU A 42 -17.83 9.78 8.54
N TRP A 43 -17.00 8.74 8.62
CA TRP A 43 -16.43 8.27 9.88
C TRP A 43 -15.60 9.34 10.60
N ALA A 44 -14.82 10.13 9.85
CA ALA A 44 -13.98 11.16 10.41
C ALA A 44 -14.74 12.45 10.77
N LEU A 45 -15.72 12.86 9.95
CA LEU A 45 -16.48 14.11 10.10
C LEU A 45 -17.65 13.98 11.07
N HIS A 46 -18.30 12.82 11.11
CA HIS A 46 -19.55 12.61 11.84
C HIS A 46 -19.46 11.38 12.77
N PRO A 47 -18.69 11.47 13.88
CA PRO A 47 -18.66 10.41 14.87
C PRO A 47 -20.07 10.06 15.38
N SER A 48 -20.45 8.79 15.28
CA SER A 48 -21.71 8.33 15.88
C SER A 48 -21.68 8.52 17.41
N LYS A 49 -22.82 8.76 18.03
CA LYS A 49 -22.89 8.85 19.51
C LYS A 49 -22.40 7.55 20.14
N GLY A 50 -21.34 7.62 20.94
CA GLY A 50 -20.70 6.46 21.56
C GLY A 50 -19.62 5.80 20.69
N ASP A 51 -19.31 6.36 19.52
CA ASP A 51 -18.15 5.97 18.74
C ASP A 51 -16.87 6.44 19.43
N ASN A 52 -16.18 5.48 20.03
CA ASN A 52 -14.90 5.67 20.69
C ASN A 52 -13.74 5.30 19.76
N SER A 53 -13.99 4.98 18.48
CA SER A 53 -12.94 4.63 17.54
C SER A 53 -12.22 5.89 17.05
N ASN A 54 -10.98 6.05 17.48
CA ASN A 54 -10.10 7.13 17.02
C ASN A 54 -9.20 6.66 15.87
N VAL A 55 -9.12 5.36 15.62
CA VAL A 55 -8.23 4.77 14.62
C VAL A 55 -9.05 4.01 13.58
N LEU A 56 -8.79 4.30 12.31
CA LEU A 56 -9.29 3.56 11.17
C LEU A 56 -8.10 2.98 10.41
N LEU A 57 -8.03 1.65 10.34
CA LEU A 57 -7.08 0.91 9.54
C LEU A 57 -7.71 0.51 8.21
N VAL A 58 -7.17 1.02 7.10
CA VAL A 58 -7.52 0.60 5.74
C VAL A 58 -6.45 -0.37 5.23
N TYR A 59 -6.82 -1.63 5.05
CA TYR A 59 -5.87 -2.69 4.68
C TYR A 59 -6.23 -3.38 3.37
N GLY A 60 -5.27 -3.98 2.68
CA GLY A 60 -5.53 -4.76 1.47
C GLY A 60 -4.28 -5.05 0.64
N GLY A 61 -4.42 -5.89 -0.38
CA GLY A 61 -3.29 -6.37 -1.20
C GLY A 61 -2.45 -5.27 -1.88
N ALA A 62 -1.27 -5.62 -2.37
CA ALA A 62 -0.45 -4.70 -3.14
C ALA A 62 -1.20 -4.20 -4.40
N GLY A 63 -1.06 -2.91 -4.72
CA GLY A 63 -1.67 -2.33 -5.92
C GLY A 63 -3.18 -2.04 -5.84
N THR A 64 -3.84 -2.23 -4.68
CA THR A 64 -5.28 -1.94 -4.53
C THR A 64 -5.63 -0.44 -4.45
N GLY A 65 -4.63 0.45 -4.38
CA GLY A 65 -4.82 1.91 -4.37
C GLY A 65 -4.86 2.56 -2.99
N LYS A 66 -4.42 1.88 -1.93
CA LYS A 66 -4.36 2.41 -0.55
C LYS A 66 -3.73 3.80 -0.44
N SER A 67 -2.51 3.98 -0.95
CA SER A 67 -1.82 5.28 -0.91
C SER A 67 -2.55 6.37 -1.69
N ALA A 68 -3.26 6.01 -2.76
CA ALA A 68 -4.09 6.96 -3.49
C ALA A 68 -5.32 7.39 -2.67
N VAL A 69 -5.94 6.46 -1.95
CA VAL A 69 -7.04 6.76 -1.00
C VAL A 69 -6.52 7.65 0.14
N ALA A 70 -5.39 7.29 0.76
CA ALA A 70 -4.76 8.07 1.82
C ALA A 70 -4.45 9.50 1.37
N ALA A 71 -3.84 9.66 0.20
CA ALA A 71 -3.55 10.97 -0.39
C ALA A 71 -4.82 11.78 -0.67
N THR A 72 -5.86 11.13 -1.22
CA THR A 72 -7.14 11.80 -1.53
C THR A 72 -7.81 12.33 -0.28
N VAL A 73 -7.88 11.50 0.77
CA VAL A 73 -8.45 11.89 2.06
C VAL A 73 -7.62 12.98 2.72
N ALA A 74 -6.29 12.85 2.72
CA ALA A 74 -5.40 13.85 3.30
C ALA A 74 -5.56 15.22 2.63
N ILE A 75 -5.62 15.25 1.29
CA ILE A 75 -5.81 16.49 0.53
C ILE A 75 -7.18 17.10 0.82
N HIS A 76 -8.24 16.29 0.88
CA HIS A 76 -9.57 16.76 1.26
C HIS A 76 -9.56 17.45 2.64
N PHE A 77 -8.96 16.82 3.66
CA PHE A 77 -8.83 17.43 4.98
C PHE A 77 -7.85 18.62 5.01
N SER A 78 -6.84 18.66 4.13
CA SER A 78 -5.94 19.80 3.99
C SER A 78 -6.67 21.03 3.46
N GLU A 79 -7.50 20.86 2.43
CA GLU A 79 -8.36 21.92 1.85
C GLU A 79 -9.35 22.47 2.89
N MET A 80 -9.87 21.62 3.78
CA MET A 80 -10.70 22.02 4.91
C MET A 80 -9.92 22.61 6.10
N ARG A 81 -8.58 22.68 6.02
CA ARG A 81 -7.67 23.05 7.12
C ARG A 81 -7.84 22.20 8.37
N ARG A 82 -8.16 20.92 8.18
CA ARG A 82 -8.43 19.92 9.22
C ARG A 82 -7.44 18.75 9.20
N LEU A 83 -6.50 18.73 8.26
CA LEU A 83 -5.38 17.79 8.26
C LEU A 83 -4.34 18.24 9.28
N GLY A 84 -4.24 17.52 10.39
CA GLY A 84 -3.23 17.74 11.41
C GLY A 84 -1.85 17.23 11.00
N ALA A 85 -1.79 16.07 10.34
CA ALA A 85 -0.55 15.52 9.80
C ALA A 85 -0.78 14.49 8.68
N PHE A 86 0.19 14.39 7.76
CA PHE A 86 0.37 13.28 6.82
C PHE A 86 1.79 12.73 6.93
N VAL A 87 1.92 11.46 7.27
CA VAL A 87 3.20 10.75 7.33
C VAL A 87 3.13 9.56 6.38
N GLY A 88 3.89 9.61 5.29
CA GLY A 88 4.08 8.48 4.40
C GLY A 88 5.35 7.72 4.78
N PHE A 89 5.22 6.40 4.96
CA PHE A 89 6.36 5.53 5.15
C PHE A 89 6.81 4.95 3.82
N ASP A 90 8.12 4.99 3.55
CA ASP A 90 8.72 4.34 2.39
C ASP A 90 9.99 3.60 2.83
N ARG A 91 10.12 2.32 2.45
CA ARG A 91 11.35 1.54 2.69
C ARG A 91 12.52 2.07 1.85
N ALA A 92 12.24 2.74 0.74
CA ALA A 92 13.25 3.25 -0.19
C ALA A 92 13.86 4.61 0.22
N SER A 93 13.37 5.21 1.32
CA SER A 93 14.03 6.36 1.96
C SER A 93 14.83 5.92 3.20
N PRO A 94 16.04 5.34 3.04
CA PRO A 94 16.95 5.07 4.15
C PRO A 94 17.43 6.36 4.86
N GLU A 95 17.01 7.54 4.38
CA GLU A 95 17.28 8.85 4.97
C GLU A 95 16.39 9.19 6.18
N GLN A 96 15.47 8.32 6.61
CA GLN A 96 14.90 8.45 7.95
C GLN A 96 15.99 8.09 8.96
N SER A 97 16.78 9.10 9.32
CA SER A 97 17.84 8.94 10.31
C SER A 97 17.22 8.33 11.58
N PRO A 98 17.94 7.43 12.29
CA PRO A 98 17.47 6.84 13.54
C PRO A 98 17.15 7.86 14.64
N GLN A 99 17.40 9.15 14.41
CA GLN A 99 17.08 10.25 15.32
C GLN A 99 15.62 10.73 15.23
N PHE A 100 14.88 10.40 14.17
CA PHE A 100 13.51 10.88 13.97
C PHE A 100 12.51 9.71 13.99
N THR A 101 11.49 9.84 14.82
CA THR A 101 10.41 8.85 14.95
C THR A 101 9.16 9.35 14.22
N ALA A 102 8.23 8.45 13.91
CA ALA A 102 6.91 8.86 13.42
C ALA A 102 6.25 9.88 14.37
N VAL A 103 6.49 9.74 15.68
CA VAL A 103 5.94 10.63 16.71
C VAL A 103 6.53 12.04 16.65
N THR A 104 7.84 12.17 16.44
CA THR A 104 8.45 13.50 16.29
C THR A 104 7.96 14.21 15.04
N GLU A 105 7.81 13.47 13.93
CA GLU A 105 7.25 13.99 12.69
C GLU A 105 5.80 14.46 12.88
N LEU A 106 4.95 13.65 13.53
CA LEU A 106 3.58 14.02 13.88
C LEU A 106 3.53 15.29 14.74
N ALA A 107 4.36 15.37 15.78
CA ALA A 107 4.41 16.53 16.67
C ALA A 107 4.78 17.79 15.91
N ARG A 108 5.77 17.71 15.00
CA ARG A 108 6.18 18.85 14.20
C ARG A 108 5.08 19.30 13.25
N GLN A 109 4.36 18.38 12.61
CA GLN A 109 3.23 18.73 11.74
C GLN A 109 2.06 19.34 12.53
N LEU A 110 1.74 18.81 13.71
CA LEU A 110 0.75 19.40 14.62
C LEU A 110 1.14 20.81 15.09
N ALA A 111 2.43 21.06 15.33
CA ALA A 111 2.94 22.39 15.63
C ALA A 111 2.84 23.35 14.43
N LEU A 112 2.90 22.85 13.19
CA LEU A 112 2.62 23.68 12.01
C LEU A 112 1.12 23.92 11.82
N TYR A 113 0.29 22.95 12.18
CA TYR A 113 -1.17 23.00 12.08
C TYR A 113 -1.80 24.06 13.01
N ASP A 114 -1.38 24.12 14.28
CA ASP A 114 -1.98 25.03 15.26
C ASP A 114 -0.92 25.69 16.18
N GLU A 115 -0.99 27.01 16.33
CA GLU A 115 -0.03 27.78 17.14
C GLU A 115 -0.09 27.47 18.63
N ARG A 116 -1.26 27.06 19.16
CA ARG A 116 -1.41 26.68 20.57
C ARG A 116 -0.68 25.35 20.81
N LEU A 117 -0.84 24.39 19.90
CA LEU A 117 -0.07 23.14 19.93
C LEU A 117 1.43 23.40 19.78
N ARG A 118 1.82 24.31 18.88
CA ARG A 118 3.22 24.72 18.71
C ARG A 118 3.85 25.17 20.01
N ALA A 119 3.19 26.04 20.76
CA ALA A 119 3.70 26.55 22.02
C ALA A 119 3.97 25.43 23.03
N PHE A 120 3.00 24.50 23.21
CA PHE A 120 3.16 23.36 24.11
C PHE A 120 4.25 22.38 23.67
N ILE A 121 4.31 22.07 22.36
CA ILE A 121 5.31 21.15 21.83
C ILE A 121 6.73 21.73 21.98
N ILE A 122 6.92 23.01 21.70
CA ILE A 122 8.21 23.69 21.89
C ILE A 122 8.61 23.69 23.37
N GLN A 123 7.67 23.93 24.28
CA GLN A 123 7.92 23.85 25.71
C GLN A 123 8.40 22.45 26.12
N VAL A 124 7.72 21.39 25.65
CA VAL A 124 8.09 20.00 25.96
C VAL A 124 9.47 19.63 25.40
N VAL A 125 9.80 20.07 24.18
CA VAL A 125 11.10 19.77 23.54
C VAL A 125 12.27 20.53 24.19
N ASN A 126 12.00 21.69 24.78
CA ASN A 126 12.98 22.51 25.48
C ASN A 126 13.05 22.21 26.99
N ASP A 127 12.15 21.38 27.53
CA ASP A 127 12.20 20.95 28.91
C ASP A 127 13.37 19.99 29.15
N LEU A 128 14.39 20.48 29.86
CA LEU A 128 15.58 19.73 30.26
C LEU A 128 15.52 19.26 31.73
N THR A 129 14.41 19.48 32.42
CA THR A 129 14.26 19.05 33.83
C THR A 129 14.05 17.54 33.94
N ASN A 130 13.49 16.92 32.90
CA ASN A 130 13.33 15.49 32.74
C ASN A 130 14.31 14.94 31.67
N SER A 131 14.31 13.61 31.46
CA SER A 131 15.01 13.02 30.31
C SER A 131 14.56 13.73 29.01
N PRO A 132 15.50 14.07 28.10
CA PRO A 132 15.17 14.72 26.84
C PRO A 132 14.11 13.92 26.07
N VAL A 133 12.96 14.53 25.79
CA VAL A 133 11.80 13.84 25.21
C VAL A 133 12.16 13.12 23.90
N LEU A 134 13.04 13.70 23.08
CA LEU A 134 13.46 13.12 21.79
C LEU A 134 14.26 11.81 21.94
N GLN A 135 14.79 11.52 23.13
CA GLN A 135 15.52 10.29 23.45
C GLN A 135 14.70 9.36 24.36
N ALA A 136 13.47 9.74 24.70
CA ALA A 136 12.59 8.95 25.53
C ALA A 136 12.03 7.73 24.77
N PRO A 137 11.54 6.69 25.46
CA PRO A 137 10.82 5.59 24.83
C PRO A 137 9.59 6.07 24.05
N LEU A 138 9.19 5.32 23.02
CA LEU A 138 8.12 5.70 22.09
C LEU A 138 6.79 6.09 22.78
N SER A 139 6.41 5.33 23.81
CA SER A 139 5.20 5.60 24.61
C SER A 139 5.28 6.95 25.34
N GLU A 140 6.44 7.30 25.88
CA GLU A 140 6.66 8.60 26.55
C GLU A 140 6.76 9.75 25.54
N GLN A 141 7.39 9.52 24.37
CA GLN A 141 7.38 10.48 23.27
C GLN A 141 5.96 10.82 22.86
N PHE A 142 5.11 9.82 22.63
CA PHE A 142 3.74 10.03 22.19
C PHE A 142 2.91 10.74 23.25
N ASP A 143 3.06 10.35 24.51
CA ASP A 143 2.38 11.00 25.62
C ASP A 143 2.75 12.49 25.74
N ARG A 144 4.05 12.80 25.75
CA ARG A 144 4.55 14.16 25.97
C ARG A 144 4.41 15.07 24.75
N LEU A 145 4.53 14.52 23.53
CA LEU A 145 4.52 15.32 22.30
C LEU A 145 3.16 15.37 21.59
N ILE A 146 2.26 14.41 21.84
CA ILE A 146 0.96 14.32 21.16
C ILE A 146 -0.18 14.45 22.17
N VAL A 147 -0.26 13.54 23.15
CA VAL A 147 -1.41 13.49 24.06
C VAL A 147 -1.48 14.72 24.96
N THR A 148 -0.38 15.05 25.64
CA THR A 148 -0.32 16.17 26.59
C THR A 148 -0.58 17.52 25.91
N PRO A 149 0.04 17.85 24.75
CA PRO A 149 -0.26 19.09 24.03
C PRO A 149 -1.72 19.20 23.59
N LEU A 150 -2.31 18.12 23.06
CA LEU A 150 -3.72 18.11 22.66
C LEU A 150 -4.68 18.27 23.85
N ALA A 151 -4.41 17.60 24.97
CA ALA A 151 -5.18 17.74 26.20
C ALA A 151 -5.07 19.15 26.80
N SER A 152 -3.94 19.84 26.57
CA SER A 152 -3.70 21.20 27.05
C SER A 152 -4.41 22.27 26.20
N VAL A 153 -5.05 21.90 25.09
CA VAL A 153 -5.84 22.82 24.25
C VAL A 153 -7.27 22.29 24.06
N PRO A 154 -8.13 22.30 25.11
CA PRO A 154 -9.49 21.74 25.03
C PRO A 154 -10.40 22.42 23.98
N ALA A 155 -10.09 23.65 23.58
CA ALA A 155 -10.82 24.37 22.54
C ALA A 155 -10.79 23.63 21.19
N LEU A 156 -9.68 22.96 20.86
CA LEU A 156 -9.55 22.19 19.61
C LEU A 156 -10.60 21.09 19.50
N CYS A 157 -11.06 20.52 20.62
CA CYS A 157 -12.10 19.49 20.65
C CYS A 157 -13.42 19.97 20.03
N ASN A 158 -13.73 21.26 20.18
CA ASN A 158 -14.99 21.86 19.73
C ASN A 158 -14.88 22.48 18.34
N GLU A 159 -13.67 22.55 17.77
CA GLU A 159 -13.43 23.16 16.46
C GLU A 159 -13.69 22.17 15.31
N GLY A 160 -14.07 20.91 15.61
CA GLY A 160 -14.39 19.82 14.69
C GLY A 160 -13.26 18.78 14.58
N PRO A 161 -13.22 17.90 13.57
CA PRO A 161 -12.25 16.81 13.50
C PRO A 161 -10.84 17.23 13.05
N ILE A 162 -9.81 16.66 13.68
CA ILE A 162 -8.41 16.78 13.29
C ILE A 162 -7.98 15.41 12.76
N VAL A 163 -7.58 15.35 11.50
CA VAL A 163 -7.23 14.10 10.83
C VAL A 163 -5.72 13.94 10.73
N ILE A 164 -5.23 12.77 11.13
CA ILE A 164 -3.85 12.33 10.96
C ILE A 164 -3.86 11.14 10.02
N VAL A 165 -3.08 11.20 8.94
CA VAL A 165 -2.95 10.11 7.96
C VAL A 165 -1.56 9.49 8.04
N LEU A 166 -1.51 8.18 8.24
CA LEU A 166 -0.30 7.36 8.25
C LEU A 166 -0.35 6.40 7.05
N ASP A 167 0.37 6.69 5.98
CA ASP A 167 0.34 5.88 4.77
C ASP A 167 1.45 4.83 4.74
N SER A 168 1.13 3.61 4.29
CA SER A 168 2.06 2.51 4.10
C SER A 168 2.73 2.04 5.41
N PHE A 169 1.95 1.96 6.49
CA PHE A 169 2.41 1.63 7.85
C PHE A 169 3.22 0.33 7.94
N ASN A 170 2.97 -0.65 7.08
CA ASN A 170 3.75 -1.90 6.97
C ASN A 170 5.23 -1.69 6.53
N THR A 171 5.61 -0.47 6.19
CA THR A 171 6.98 -0.08 5.83
C THR A 171 7.65 0.78 6.92
N CYS A 172 6.95 1.02 8.03
CA CYS A 172 7.40 1.85 9.13
C CYS A 172 8.46 1.13 9.98
N GLY A 173 9.74 1.40 9.71
CA GLY A 173 10.85 0.88 10.51
C GLY A 173 10.93 -0.65 10.54
N GLN A 174 11.42 -1.19 11.66
CA GLN A 174 11.46 -2.63 11.93
C GLN A 174 10.13 -3.09 12.56
N ALA A 175 9.85 -4.40 12.50
CA ALA A 175 8.60 -4.99 13.00
C ALA A 175 8.29 -4.58 14.47
N ASP A 176 9.29 -4.65 15.37
CA ASP A 176 9.11 -4.28 16.78
C ASP A 176 8.70 -2.80 16.96
N TYR A 177 9.26 -1.91 16.13
CA TYR A 177 8.91 -0.49 16.15
C TYR A 177 7.50 -0.26 15.61
N GLN A 178 7.15 -0.92 14.51
CA GLN A 178 5.81 -0.86 13.92
C GLN A 178 4.74 -1.32 14.93
N GLN A 179 4.98 -2.44 15.60
CA GLN A 179 4.09 -2.95 16.65
C GLN A 179 3.98 -1.98 17.82
N SER A 180 5.11 -1.51 18.35
CA SER A 180 5.14 -0.55 19.46
C SER A 180 4.39 0.74 19.12
N LEU A 181 4.54 1.24 17.90
CA LEU A 181 3.86 2.46 17.44
C LEU A 181 2.35 2.26 17.37
N LEU A 182 1.89 1.11 16.85
CA LEU A 182 0.48 0.80 16.77
C LEU A 182 -0.16 0.63 18.14
N GLU A 183 0.52 -0.08 19.05
CA GLU A 183 0.09 -0.23 20.44
C GLU A 183 -0.07 1.14 21.11
N VAL A 184 0.90 2.04 20.92
CA VAL A 184 0.83 3.41 21.43
C VAL A 184 -0.34 4.19 20.82
N LEU A 185 -0.52 4.13 19.49
CA LEU A 185 -1.62 4.81 18.81
C LEU A 185 -2.99 4.36 19.33
N VAL A 186 -3.18 3.06 19.53
CA VAL A 186 -4.47 2.52 19.98
C VAL A 186 -4.66 2.70 21.49
N HIS A 187 -3.71 2.30 22.34
CA HIS A 187 -3.87 2.38 23.79
C HIS A 187 -3.90 3.81 24.30
N GLN A 188 -3.09 4.71 23.74
CA GLN A 188 -3.10 6.10 24.17
C GLN A 188 -4.23 6.91 23.52
N SER A 189 -4.90 6.39 22.49
CA SER A 189 -6.08 7.05 21.90
C SER A 189 -7.22 7.27 22.88
N GLU A 190 -7.31 6.48 23.95
CA GLU A 190 -8.32 6.68 24.99
C GLU A 190 -8.20 8.04 25.69
N ARG A 191 -6.99 8.59 25.71
CA ARG A 191 -6.65 9.89 26.31
C ARG A 191 -6.66 11.01 25.28
N LEU A 192 -6.88 10.68 24.00
CA LEU A 192 -6.97 11.65 22.93
C LEU A 192 -8.39 12.18 22.82
N PRO A 193 -8.55 13.44 22.39
CA PRO A 193 -9.85 14.00 22.07
C PRO A 193 -10.62 13.15 21.03
N PRO A 194 -11.96 13.03 21.14
CA PRO A 194 -12.77 12.21 20.23
C PRO A 194 -12.82 12.75 18.79
N ASN A 195 -12.45 14.02 18.61
CA ASN A 195 -12.35 14.67 17.31
C ASN A 195 -11.00 14.40 16.62
N LEU A 196 -10.01 13.80 17.30
CA LEU A 196 -8.77 13.38 16.64
C LEU A 196 -8.97 12.00 15.99
N ARG A 197 -8.69 11.90 14.69
CA ARG A 197 -8.94 10.72 13.87
C ARG A 197 -7.66 10.30 13.16
N PHE A 198 -7.19 9.07 13.42
CA PHE A 198 -6.07 8.45 12.73
C PHE A 198 -6.60 7.57 11.60
N ILE A 199 -6.07 7.78 10.39
CA ILE A 199 -6.33 6.93 9.24
C ILE A 199 -5.00 6.29 8.86
N ILE A 200 -4.92 4.98 9.00
CA ILE A 200 -3.71 4.20 8.78
C ILE A 200 -3.95 3.33 7.55
N THR A 201 -3.03 3.32 6.59
CA THR A 201 -3.04 2.31 5.54
C THR A 201 -1.96 1.26 5.78
N SER A 202 -2.31 0.00 5.57
CA SER A 202 -1.37 -1.13 5.68
C SER A 202 -1.71 -2.21 4.65
N ARG A 203 -0.84 -3.19 4.44
CA ARG A 203 -1.17 -4.29 3.51
C ARG A 203 -2.06 -5.35 4.14
N THR A 204 -1.89 -5.59 5.43
CA THR A 204 -2.51 -6.71 6.12
C THR A 204 -3.01 -6.27 7.47
N VAL A 205 -3.90 -7.10 8.00
CA VAL A 205 -4.24 -7.06 9.43
C VAL A 205 -3.31 -7.97 10.23
N ASP A 206 -2.61 -8.92 9.60
CA ASP A 206 -1.71 -9.85 10.29
C ASP A 206 -0.44 -9.17 10.84
N ASP A 207 0.05 -8.11 10.20
CA ASP A 207 1.09 -7.23 10.75
C ASP A 207 0.62 -6.50 12.04
N ILE A 208 -0.65 -6.67 12.41
CA ILE A 208 -1.39 -6.01 13.50
C ILE A 208 -2.06 -7.05 14.43
N HIS A 209 -2.08 -8.33 14.05
CA HIS A 209 -2.85 -9.41 14.69
C HIS A 209 -1.99 -10.55 15.25
N GLU A 210 -0.89 -10.24 15.94
CA GLU A 210 -0.44 -11.22 16.93
C GLU A 210 -1.62 -11.52 17.90
N PRO A 211 -1.87 -12.81 18.25
CA PRO A 211 -3.06 -13.21 19.03
C PRO A 211 -3.22 -12.46 20.37
N SER A 212 -2.12 -11.96 20.92
CA SER A 212 -2.04 -11.20 22.18
C SER A 212 -2.65 -9.80 22.11
N THR A 213 -2.58 -9.11 20.96
CA THR A 213 -3.10 -7.75 20.77
C THR A 213 -4.56 -7.71 20.35
N SER A 214 -5.05 -8.79 19.73
CA SER A 214 -6.37 -8.81 19.07
C SER A 214 -7.58 -8.62 20.00
N THR A 215 -7.48 -8.93 21.30
CA THR A 215 -8.61 -8.78 22.24
C THR A 215 -8.65 -7.41 22.91
N VAL A 216 -7.51 -6.71 22.97
CA VAL A 216 -7.36 -5.42 23.68
C VAL A 216 -7.48 -4.21 22.72
N LEU A 217 -7.08 -4.35 21.45
CA LEU A 217 -7.10 -3.25 20.48
C LEU A 217 -8.48 -2.97 19.83
N ARG A 218 -9.45 -3.89 19.95
CA ARG A 218 -10.71 -3.86 19.18
C ARG A 218 -11.72 -2.74 19.48
N PRO A 219 -11.88 -2.18 20.70
CA PRO A 219 -12.94 -1.18 20.91
C PRO A 219 -12.61 0.21 20.34
N ARG A 220 -11.35 0.47 19.95
CA ARG A 220 -10.86 1.80 19.53
C ARG A 220 -10.39 1.87 18.07
N MET A 221 -10.34 0.74 17.39
CA MET A 221 -9.87 0.64 16.01
C MET A 221 -10.90 -0.04 15.12
N GLN A 222 -11.26 0.61 14.01
CA GLN A 222 -12.01 -0.02 12.92
C GLN A 222 -11.05 -0.50 11.84
N CYS A 223 -11.34 -1.64 11.22
CA CYS A 223 -10.54 -2.20 10.13
C CYS A 223 -11.40 -2.37 8.89
N TRP A 224 -11.05 -1.67 7.80
CA TRP A 224 -11.76 -1.74 6.53
C TRP A 224 -10.86 -2.31 5.45
N GLU A 225 -11.32 -3.34 4.77
CA GLU A 225 -10.60 -3.95 3.66
C GLU A 225 -10.84 -3.18 2.37
N ILE A 226 -9.76 -2.78 1.70
CA ILE A 226 -9.79 -2.36 0.31
C ILE A 226 -9.47 -3.56 -0.59
N GLY A 227 -10.53 -4.18 -1.08
CA GLY A 227 -10.46 -5.30 -2.01
C GLY A 227 -10.05 -4.89 -3.43
N SER A 228 -10.21 -5.84 -4.35
CA SER A 228 -10.13 -5.60 -5.79
C SER A 228 -11.06 -4.44 -6.18
N SER A 229 -10.70 -3.72 -7.23
CA SER A 229 -11.48 -2.57 -7.63
C SER A 229 -12.76 -2.99 -8.32
N SER A 230 -13.82 -2.21 -8.09
CA SER A 230 -15.11 -2.49 -8.70
C SER A 230 -15.01 -2.35 -10.23
N HIS A 231 -15.91 -3.02 -10.94
CA HIS A 231 -16.02 -2.86 -12.39
C HIS A 231 -16.27 -1.39 -12.77
N SER A 232 -16.98 -0.63 -11.94
CA SER A 232 -17.18 0.82 -12.11
C SER A 232 -15.88 1.61 -11.95
N ASP A 233 -15.07 1.32 -10.93
CA ASP A 233 -13.78 2.02 -10.71
C ASP A 233 -12.83 1.81 -11.89
N LEU A 234 -12.72 0.57 -12.35
CA LEU A 234 -11.87 0.23 -13.49
C LEU A 234 -12.39 0.84 -14.80
N SER A 235 -13.71 0.85 -15.00
CA SER A 235 -14.32 1.50 -16.16
C SER A 235 -14.06 3.01 -16.16
N ALA A 236 -14.22 3.68 -15.01
CA ALA A 236 -13.90 5.09 -14.86
C ALA A 236 -12.41 5.36 -15.11
N TYR A 237 -11.53 4.51 -14.58
CA TYR A 237 -10.09 4.58 -14.82
C TYR A 237 -9.75 4.50 -16.32
N PHE A 238 -10.29 3.50 -17.02
CA PHE A 238 -10.02 3.33 -18.45
C PHE A 238 -10.56 4.50 -19.26
N LYS A 239 -11.79 4.97 -18.99
CA LYS A 239 -12.35 6.16 -19.67
C LYS A 239 -11.40 7.35 -19.55
N PHE A 240 -11.02 7.68 -18.33
CA PHE A 240 -10.10 8.79 -18.05
C PHE A 240 -8.75 8.65 -18.77
N ARG A 241 -8.15 7.45 -18.74
CA ARG A 241 -6.86 7.21 -19.38
C ARG A 241 -6.96 7.28 -20.91
N MET A 242 -8.00 6.73 -21.49
CA MET A 242 -8.18 6.72 -22.93
C MET A 242 -8.52 8.11 -23.47
N GLU A 243 -9.31 8.91 -22.75
CA GLU A 243 -9.52 10.33 -23.05
C GLU A 243 -8.19 11.11 -23.06
N LYS A 244 -7.29 10.84 -22.10
CA LYS A 244 -5.96 11.46 -22.10
C LYS A 244 -5.11 11.07 -23.32
N ILE A 245 -5.15 9.79 -23.70
CA ILE A 245 -4.43 9.28 -24.87
C ILE A 245 -5.01 9.92 -26.14
N GLN A 246 -6.33 10.01 -26.25
CA GLN A 246 -7.00 10.70 -27.35
C GLN A 246 -6.59 12.17 -27.45
N LEU A 247 -6.63 12.93 -26.36
CA LEU A 247 -6.24 14.34 -26.34
C LEU A 247 -4.78 14.57 -26.79
N LYS A 248 -3.91 13.60 -26.52
CA LYS A 248 -2.49 13.61 -26.95
C LYS A 248 -2.33 13.27 -28.44
N ASN A 249 -3.22 12.46 -29.00
CA ASN A 249 -3.16 11.96 -30.38
C ASN A 249 -4.32 12.52 -31.21
N LYS A 250 -4.14 13.73 -31.76
CA LYS A 250 -5.19 14.49 -32.46
C LYS A 250 -5.79 13.81 -33.70
N ASP A 251 -5.12 12.77 -34.22
CA ASP A 251 -5.57 12.00 -35.37
C ASP A 251 -6.63 10.94 -34.99
N LEU A 252 -6.84 10.70 -33.69
CA LEU A 252 -7.87 9.78 -33.19
C LEU A 252 -9.26 10.42 -33.26
N GLN A 253 -10.27 9.58 -33.48
CA GLN A 253 -11.67 10.01 -33.50
C GLN A 253 -12.10 10.53 -32.11
N GLU A 254 -13.05 11.47 -32.07
CA GLU A 254 -13.60 12.06 -30.84
C GLU A 254 -14.30 11.03 -29.92
N ASP A 255 -14.76 9.91 -30.47
CA ASP A 255 -15.40 8.83 -29.73
C ASP A 255 -14.43 7.68 -29.38
N TRP A 256 -13.16 7.74 -29.80
CA TRP A 256 -12.17 6.70 -29.51
C TRP A 256 -11.95 6.54 -28.00
N PRO A 257 -11.88 5.30 -27.46
CA PRO A 257 -11.94 4.01 -28.16
C PRO A 257 -13.36 3.41 -28.26
N GLY A 258 -14.38 4.15 -27.80
CA GLY A 258 -15.75 3.72 -27.74
C GLY A 258 -16.10 2.94 -26.45
N PRO A 259 -17.38 2.94 -26.02
CA PRO A 259 -17.81 2.27 -24.78
C PRO A 259 -17.58 0.76 -24.75
N ALA A 260 -17.62 0.09 -25.90
CA ALA A 260 -17.41 -1.36 -26.01
C ALA A 260 -15.97 -1.76 -25.66
N ALA A 261 -14.99 -1.02 -26.18
CA ALA A 261 -13.57 -1.21 -25.87
C ALA A 261 -13.30 -1.01 -24.37
N ILE A 262 -13.86 0.05 -23.78
CA ILE A 262 -13.75 0.28 -22.33
C ILE A 262 -14.31 -0.90 -21.53
N THR A 263 -15.51 -1.37 -21.89
CA THR A 263 -16.17 -2.50 -21.21
C THR A 263 -15.30 -3.76 -21.28
N GLN A 264 -14.70 -4.03 -22.43
CA GLN A 264 -13.85 -5.20 -22.62
C GLN A 264 -12.52 -5.07 -21.86
N LEU A 265 -11.86 -3.91 -21.87
CA LEU A 265 -10.67 -3.65 -21.04
C LEU A 265 -10.97 -3.82 -19.55
N THR A 266 -12.13 -3.32 -19.10
CA THR A 266 -12.57 -3.51 -17.72
C THR A 266 -12.72 -4.98 -17.35
N ALA A 267 -13.32 -5.78 -18.25
CA ALA A 267 -13.45 -7.22 -18.05
C ALA A 267 -12.08 -7.92 -18.01
N LEU A 268 -11.15 -7.54 -18.89
CA LEU A 268 -9.78 -8.10 -18.95
C LEU A 268 -8.93 -7.75 -17.72
N ALA A 269 -9.25 -6.67 -17.00
CA ALA A 269 -8.52 -6.28 -15.81
C ALA A 269 -8.81 -7.16 -14.59
N PHE A 270 -9.90 -7.94 -14.56
CA PHE A 270 -10.30 -8.82 -13.44
C PHE A 270 -10.24 -8.18 -12.04
N GLY A 271 -10.53 -6.88 -11.92
CA GLY A 271 -10.46 -6.17 -10.63
C GLY A 271 -9.07 -5.65 -10.23
N PHE A 272 -8.04 -5.85 -11.08
CA PHE A 272 -6.65 -5.49 -10.78
C PHE A 272 -6.25 -4.14 -11.42
N PHE A 273 -6.20 -3.08 -10.61
CA PHE A 273 -5.74 -1.76 -11.05
C PHE A 273 -4.32 -1.73 -11.63
N PRO A 274 -3.32 -2.47 -11.11
CA PRO A 274 -1.98 -2.49 -11.72
C PRO A 274 -2.01 -2.96 -13.17
N TRP A 275 -2.87 -3.93 -13.49
CA TRP A 275 -3.07 -4.37 -14.86
C TRP A 275 -3.64 -3.25 -15.72
N ALA A 276 -4.67 -2.54 -15.23
CA ALA A 276 -5.27 -1.42 -15.95
C ALA A 276 -4.27 -0.29 -16.24
N VAL A 277 -3.37 -0.01 -15.30
CA VAL A 277 -2.26 0.94 -15.47
C VAL A 277 -1.31 0.48 -16.56
N ASN A 278 -0.84 -0.77 -16.50
CA ASN A 278 0.09 -1.31 -17.49
C ASN A 278 -0.55 -1.39 -18.88
N ALA A 279 -1.79 -1.83 -18.98
CA ALA A 279 -2.56 -1.86 -20.22
C ALA A 279 -2.71 -0.45 -20.82
N SER A 280 -3.03 0.55 -19.99
CA SER A 280 -3.15 1.94 -20.45
C SER A 280 -1.82 2.51 -20.92
N ASN A 281 -0.71 2.19 -20.24
CA ASN A 281 0.63 2.59 -20.68
C ASN A 281 1.05 1.90 -21.98
N PHE A 282 0.66 0.63 -22.17
CA PHE A 282 0.88 -0.10 -23.41
C PHE A 282 0.12 0.51 -24.59
N VAL A 283 -1.12 0.96 -24.35
CA VAL A 283 -1.93 1.67 -25.36
C VAL A 283 -1.36 3.08 -25.64
N ASP A 284 -0.82 3.78 -24.64
CA ASP A 284 -0.16 5.10 -24.79
C ASP A 284 1.24 5.02 -25.43
N ALA A 285 1.37 4.22 -26.49
CA ALA A 285 2.57 4.06 -27.30
C ALA A 285 2.43 4.78 -28.66
N HIS A 286 3.30 4.45 -29.61
CA HIS A 286 3.37 5.14 -30.91
C HIS A 286 2.07 5.03 -31.75
N CYS A 287 1.36 3.90 -31.69
CA CYS A 287 0.08 3.69 -32.40
C CYS A 287 -1.00 3.15 -31.45
N PRO A 288 -1.75 4.02 -30.74
CA PRO A 288 -2.74 3.58 -29.76
C PRO A 288 -3.87 2.69 -30.29
N PRO A 289 -4.44 2.91 -31.50
CA PRO A 289 -5.50 2.05 -32.03
C PRO A 289 -5.07 0.61 -32.23
N GLU A 290 -3.90 0.39 -32.85
CA GLU A 290 -3.35 -0.96 -33.07
C GLU A 290 -3.05 -1.66 -31.76
N ARG A 291 -2.47 -0.95 -30.78
CA ARG A 291 -2.15 -1.49 -29.45
C ARG A 291 -3.41 -1.85 -28.68
N LEU A 292 -4.44 -1.01 -28.77
CA LEU A 292 -5.74 -1.31 -28.19
C LEU A 292 -6.38 -2.53 -28.85
N GLU A 293 -6.43 -2.59 -30.18
CA GLU A 293 -6.99 -3.73 -30.90
C GLU A 293 -6.28 -5.03 -30.51
N ALA A 294 -4.95 -4.99 -30.40
CA ALA A 294 -4.16 -6.13 -29.95
C ALA A 294 -4.51 -6.57 -28.50
N LEU A 295 -4.89 -5.64 -27.61
CA LEU A 295 -5.41 -6.00 -26.28
C LEU A 295 -6.85 -6.54 -26.34
N LEU A 296 -7.70 -6.04 -27.25
CA LEU A 296 -9.11 -6.42 -27.35
C LEU A 296 -9.37 -7.71 -28.11
N LEU A 297 -8.47 -8.14 -29.02
CA LEU A 297 -8.56 -9.42 -29.71
C LEU A 297 -8.40 -10.64 -28.78
N GLN A 298 -8.21 -10.41 -27.49
CA GLN A 298 -8.09 -11.43 -26.46
C GLN A 298 -9.45 -12.10 -26.20
N SER A 299 -9.58 -13.38 -26.58
CA SER A 299 -10.70 -14.22 -26.16
C SER A 299 -10.57 -14.58 -24.68
N PRO A 300 -11.61 -14.41 -23.84
CA PRO A 300 -11.58 -14.80 -22.43
C PRO A 300 -11.40 -16.31 -22.18
N ARG A 301 -11.49 -17.14 -23.24
CA ARG A 301 -11.66 -18.61 -23.14
C ARG A 301 -10.49 -19.46 -23.65
N SER A 302 -9.49 -18.88 -24.32
CA SER A 302 -8.32 -19.64 -24.82
C SER A 302 -7.03 -19.04 -24.26
N ILE A 303 -6.68 -19.41 -23.03
CA ILE A 303 -5.45 -18.96 -22.34
C ILE A 303 -4.21 -19.75 -22.84
N SER A 304 -4.42 -20.66 -23.80
CA SER A 304 -3.40 -21.55 -24.37
C SER A 304 -2.77 -21.04 -25.68
N GLU A 305 -3.30 -19.98 -26.30
CA GLU A 305 -2.76 -19.39 -27.53
C GLU A 305 -1.79 -18.24 -27.23
N THR A 306 -0.82 -18.01 -28.13
CA THR A 306 0.15 -16.90 -28.00
C THR A 306 -0.57 -15.56 -27.86
N ASN A 307 -0.12 -14.71 -26.94
CA ASN A 307 -0.75 -13.42 -26.62
C ASN A 307 0.30 -12.30 -26.69
N PRO A 308 0.72 -11.89 -27.91
CA PRO A 308 1.91 -11.06 -28.09
C PRO A 308 1.92 -9.77 -27.24
N PRO A 309 0.80 -9.06 -27.02
CA PRO A 309 0.72 -7.87 -26.15
C PRO A 309 0.87 -8.16 -24.65
N LEU A 310 0.12 -9.14 -24.10
CA LEU A 310 0.27 -9.49 -22.68
C LEU A 310 1.61 -10.15 -22.42
N ASP A 311 2.08 -10.95 -23.38
CA ASP A 311 3.40 -11.56 -23.34
C ASP A 311 4.49 -10.48 -23.41
N GLU A 312 4.32 -9.40 -24.18
CA GLU A 312 5.23 -8.25 -24.20
C GLU A 312 5.23 -7.50 -22.85
N ILE A 313 4.07 -7.33 -22.20
CA ILE A 313 3.98 -6.75 -20.84
C ILE A 313 4.70 -7.64 -19.82
N TYR A 314 4.51 -8.96 -19.87
CA TYR A 314 5.19 -9.90 -18.98
C TYR A 314 6.70 -9.96 -19.25
N ARG A 315 7.11 -9.95 -20.53
CA ARG A 315 8.52 -9.87 -20.91
C ARG A 315 9.14 -8.56 -20.43
N ALA A 316 8.46 -7.42 -20.59
CA ALA A 316 8.94 -6.13 -20.10
C ALA A 316 9.07 -6.12 -18.57
N ALA A 317 8.07 -6.65 -17.85
CA ALA A 317 8.13 -6.80 -16.40
C ALA A 317 9.30 -7.69 -15.96
N LEU A 318 9.50 -8.85 -16.60
CA LEU A 318 10.62 -9.75 -16.30
C LEU A 318 11.97 -9.11 -16.64
N ASN A 319 12.12 -8.49 -17.81
CA ASN A 319 13.35 -7.79 -18.18
C ASN A 319 13.73 -6.67 -17.20
N SER A 320 12.75 -6.06 -16.52
CA SER A 320 13.00 -5.02 -15.52
C SER A 320 13.39 -5.55 -14.12
N THR A 321 13.32 -6.86 -13.89
CA THR A 321 13.49 -7.44 -12.53
C THR A 321 14.94 -7.60 -12.10
N GLY A 322 15.88 -7.79 -13.01
CA GLY A 322 17.28 -8.02 -12.66
C GLY A 322 18.14 -8.33 -13.87
N ASP A 323 19.41 -8.60 -13.60
CA ASP A 323 20.38 -9.00 -14.62
C ASP A 323 20.21 -10.49 -14.95
N TRP A 324 19.66 -10.80 -16.11
CA TRP A 324 19.47 -12.18 -16.57
C TRP A 324 20.76 -12.87 -17.03
N THR A 325 21.90 -12.16 -16.99
CA THR A 325 23.23 -12.74 -17.21
C THR A 325 23.95 -13.14 -15.91
N ASP A 326 23.38 -12.77 -14.75
CA ASP A 326 23.85 -13.16 -13.43
C ASP A 326 23.29 -14.55 -13.06
N ASP A 327 24.16 -15.56 -13.01
CA ASP A 327 23.82 -16.94 -12.70
C ASP A 327 23.16 -17.09 -11.31
N ASP A 328 23.56 -16.28 -10.32
CA ASP A 328 23.00 -16.30 -8.97
C ASP A 328 21.55 -15.79 -9.00
N PHE A 329 21.29 -14.70 -9.72
CA PHE A 329 19.95 -14.15 -9.87
C PHE A 329 19.02 -15.11 -10.62
N VAL A 330 19.51 -15.72 -11.71
CA VAL A 330 18.75 -16.70 -12.49
C VAL A 330 18.40 -17.93 -11.63
N SER A 331 19.36 -18.43 -10.85
CA SER A 331 19.16 -19.54 -9.92
C SER A 331 18.09 -19.23 -8.88
N ASP A 332 18.20 -18.09 -8.19
CA ASP A 332 17.25 -17.65 -7.17
C ASP A 332 15.84 -17.47 -7.75
N PHE A 333 15.73 -16.83 -8.92
CA PHE A 333 14.45 -16.66 -9.63
C PHE A 333 13.79 -18.02 -9.94
N ARG A 334 14.54 -18.96 -10.53
CA ARG A 334 13.99 -20.27 -10.93
C ARG A 334 13.53 -21.08 -9.73
N ALA A 335 14.27 -21.02 -8.63
CA ALA A 335 13.89 -21.66 -7.37
C ALA A 335 12.57 -21.14 -6.83
N ILE A 336 12.46 -19.81 -6.70
CA ILE A 336 11.29 -19.13 -6.14
C ILE A 336 10.05 -19.38 -7.00
N MET A 337 10.17 -19.17 -8.31
CA MET A 337 9.06 -19.39 -9.24
C MET A 337 8.66 -20.86 -9.34
N GLY A 338 9.63 -21.78 -9.20
CA GLY A 338 9.36 -23.21 -9.10
C GLY A 338 8.42 -23.54 -7.94
N VAL A 339 8.62 -22.93 -6.76
CA VAL A 339 7.72 -23.12 -5.62
C VAL A 339 6.35 -22.49 -5.89
N ILE A 340 6.31 -21.25 -6.39
CA ILE A 340 5.07 -20.49 -6.61
C ILE A 340 4.16 -21.20 -7.63
N ILE A 341 4.70 -21.68 -8.75
CA ILE A 341 3.92 -22.35 -9.79
C ILE A 341 3.31 -23.67 -9.29
N ASN A 342 3.97 -24.35 -8.35
CA ASN A 342 3.48 -25.58 -7.75
C ASN A 342 2.58 -25.35 -6.52
N SER A 343 2.38 -24.09 -6.09
CA SER A 343 1.46 -23.72 -5.02
C SER A 343 0.19 -23.11 -5.61
N PRO A 344 -0.98 -23.78 -5.51
CA PRO A 344 -2.24 -23.28 -6.06
C PRO A 344 -2.81 -22.05 -5.32
N LEU A 345 -2.17 -21.58 -4.25
CA LEU A 345 -2.62 -20.50 -3.39
C LEU A 345 -1.46 -19.58 -2.99
N ALA A 346 -1.82 -18.37 -2.54
CA ALA A 346 -0.98 -17.43 -1.82
C ALA A 346 -0.04 -18.14 -0.83
N ILE A 347 1.28 -17.94 -0.96
CA ILE A 347 2.31 -18.63 -0.18
C ILE A 347 3.12 -17.65 0.67
N SER A 348 3.48 -18.00 1.90
CA SER A 348 4.29 -17.10 2.73
C SER A 348 5.74 -17.04 2.22
N PRO A 349 6.44 -15.90 2.35
CA PRO A 349 7.85 -15.79 1.97
C PRO A 349 8.78 -16.72 2.75
N THR A 350 8.43 -17.01 4.00
CA THR A 350 9.09 -18.02 4.84
C THR A 350 8.93 -19.41 4.26
N ASP A 351 7.72 -19.79 3.84
CA ASP A 351 7.47 -21.09 3.21
C ASP A 351 8.22 -21.22 1.88
N ILE A 352 8.30 -20.16 1.08
CA ILE A 352 9.14 -20.15 -0.13
C ILE A 352 10.58 -20.48 0.25
N THR A 353 11.14 -19.79 1.25
CA THR A 353 12.52 -20.03 1.68
C THR A 353 12.76 -21.47 2.15
N HIS A 354 11.76 -22.09 2.79
CA HIS A 354 11.84 -23.49 3.25
C HIS A 354 11.62 -24.53 2.15
N LEU A 355 10.82 -24.22 1.13
CA LEU A 355 10.44 -25.15 0.05
C LEU A 355 11.39 -25.10 -1.15
N VAL A 356 12.29 -24.12 -1.21
CA VAL A 356 13.33 -24.08 -2.22
C VAL A 356 14.33 -25.21 -1.96
N ASN A 357 14.63 -26.01 -2.99
CA ASN A 357 15.46 -27.21 -2.88
C ASN A 357 16.98 -26.91 -2.72
N HIS A 358 17.39 -25.66 -2.81
CA HIS A 358 18.79 -25.22 -2.71
C HIS A 358 18.90 -23.91 -1.93
N PRO A 359 20.05 -23.61 -1.30
CA PRO A 359 20.27 -22.31 -0.68
C PRO A 359 20.14 -21.19 -1.73
N LEU A 360 19.45 -20.11 -1.36
CA LEU A 360 19.36 -18.91 -2.18
C LEU A 360 20.60 -18.03 -1.95
N SER A 361 21.07 -17.35 -3.00
CA SER A 361 22.20 -16.43 -2.92
C SER A 361 21.85 -15.15 -2.16
N GLN A 362 20.56 -14.77 -2.13
CA GLN A 362 20.02 -13.71 -1.26
C GLN A 362 18.70 -14.15 -0.60
N PRO A 363 18.22 -13.44 0.45
CA PRO A 363 16.90 -13.71 0.99
C PRO A 363 15.83 -13.66 -0.11
N ALA A 364 14.94 -14.66 -0.18
CA ALA A 364 13.94 -14.80 -1.24
C ALA A 364 13.17 -13.50 -1.52
N MET A 365 12.91 -12.73 -0.46
CA MET A 365 12.22 -11.46 -0.50
C MET A 365 12.87 -10.41 -1.41
N VAL A 366 14.19 -10.45 -1.60
CA VAL A 366 14.88 -9.49 -2.49
C VAL A 366 14.43 -9.70 -3.94
N THR A 367 14.38 -10.95 -4.40
CA THR A 367 13.92 -11.32 -5.74
C THR A 367 12.40 -11.15 -5.88
N ILE A 368 11.62 -11.56 -4.87
CA ILE A 368 10.15 -11.44 -4.89
C ILE A 368 9.73 -9.95 -4.99
N ARG A 369 10.39 -9.04 -4.28
CA ARG A 369 10.11 -7.59 -4.36
C ARG A 369 10.36 -7.03 -5.76
N ARG A 370 11.40 -7.49 -6.44
CA ARG A 370 11.71 -7.10 -7.83
C ARG A 370 10.61 -7.54 -8.81
N LEU A 371 9.89 -8.62 -8.49
CA LEU A 371 8.76 -9.14 -9.26
C LEU A 371 7.42 -8.46 -8.92
N GLY A 372 7.43 -7.34 -8.19
CA GLY A 372 6.23 -6.63 -7.74
C GLY A 372 5.26 -6.19 -8.86
N ALA A 373 5.72 -6.15 -10.11
CA ALA A 373 4.88 -5.87 -11.28
C ALA A 373 3.94 -7.02 -11.65
N VAL A 374 4.24 -8.26 -11.22
CA VAL A 374 3.52 -9.48 -11.61
C VAL A 374 3.10 -10.34 -10.40
N MET A 375 3.61 -10.07 -9.20
CA MET A 375 3.21 -10.75 -7.97
C MET A 375 3.17 -9.83 -6.75
N THR A 376 2.38 -10.20 -5.75
CA THR A 376 2.46 -9.64 -4.40
C THR A 376 3.72 -10.17 -3.69
N HIS A 377 4.18 -9.46 -2.67
CA HIS A 377 5.37 -9.87 -1.91
C HIS A 377 5.16 -9.96 -0.40
N ASP A 378 4.13 -9.32 0.16
CA ASP A 378 3.78 -9.39 1.60
C ASP A 378 2.23 -9.32 1.75
N PRO A 379 1.59 -10.08 2.67
CA PRO A 379 2.14 -11.09 3.60
C PRO A 379 2.37 -12.44 2.92
N VAL A 380 1.77 -12.60 1.75
CA VAL A 380 1.78 -13.78 0.93
C VAL A 380 2.14 -13.37 -0.48
N VAL A 381 2.86 -14.26 -1.14
CA VAL A 381 3.26 -14.16 -2.52
C VAL A 381 2.18 -14.82 -3.36
N GLN A 382 1.58 -14.02 -4.23
CA GLN A 382 0.55 -14.45 -5.16
C GLN A 382 0.74 -13.72 -6.48
N VAL A 383 0.59 -14.45 -7.57
CA VAL A 383 0.61 -13.85 -8.90
C VAL A 383 -0.60 -12.92 -9.08
N LEU A 384 -0.35 -11.70 -9.54
CA LEU A 384 -1.38 -10.66 -9.70
C LEU A 384 -2.41 -11.00 -10.76
N HIS A 385 -2.04 -11.77 -11.79
CA HIS A 385 -2.93 -12.16 -12.86
C HIS A 385 -2.69 -13.62 -13.30
N PRO A 386 -3.72 -14.50 -13.31
CA PRO A 386 -3.55 -15.91 -13.62
C PRO A 386 -2.83 -16.20 -14.95
N SER A 387 -3.06 -15.38 -15.98
CA SER A 387 -2.41 -15.59 -17.29
C SER A 387 -0.89 -15.38 -17.29
N PHE A 388 -0.30 -14.84 -16.21
CA PHE A 388 1.15 -14.81 -16.03
C PHE A 388 1.72 -16.21 -15.79
N LEU A 389 1.01 -17.05 -15.02
CA LEU A 389 1.41 -18.46 -14.84
C LEU A 389 1.31 -19.21 -16.17
N ASP A 390 0.27 -18.95 -16.97
CA ASP A 390 0.14 -19.55 -18.30
C ASP A 390 1.20 -19.04 -19.29
N PHE A 391 1.62 -17.79 -19.18
CA PHE A 391 2.75 -17.22 -19.94
C PHE A 391 4.06 -17.97 -19.63
N LEU A 392 4.36 -18.18 -18.35
CA LEU A 392 5.55 -18.93 -17.92
C LEU A 392 5.48 -20.43 -18.27
N SER A 393 4.26 -20.94 -18.49
CA SER A 393 4.02 -22.34 -18.87
C SER A 393 4.11 -22.60 -20.38
N SER A 394 4.44 -21.60 -21.20
CA SER A 394 4.52 -21.73 -22.66
C SER A 394 5.81 -21.13 -23.22
N ARG A 395 6.67 -21.97 -23.81
CA ARG A 395 7.92 -21.54 -24.45
C ARG A 395 7.70 -20.53 -25.56
N GLU A 396 6.62 -20.69 -26.32
CA GLU A 396 6.27 -19.80 -27.42
C GLU A 396 5.87 -18.41 -26.92
N ARG A 397 5.28 -18.31 -25.74
CA ARG A 397 4.84 -17.05 -25.13
C ARG A 397 5.99 -16.29 -24.46
N CYS A 398 6.74 -16.99 -23.61
CA CYS A 398 7.84 -16.37 -22.86
C CYS A 398 9.05 -16.06 -23.74
N GLY A 399 9.31 -16.86 -24.79
CA GLY A 399 10.42 -16.64 -25.72
C GLY A 399 11.81 -16.76 -25.09
N CYS A 400 11.89 -17.27 -23.86
CA CYS A 400 13.13 -17.44 -23.11
C CYS A 400 13.05 -18.69 -22.21
N ASP A 401 14.02 -19.60 -22.37
CA ASP A 401 14.07 -20.85 -21.60
C ASP A 401 14.29 -20.62 -20.10
N ILE A 402 14.91 -19.49 -19.72
CA ILE A 402 15.10 -19.09 -18.32
C ILE A 402 13.74 -18.86 -17.63
N TRP A 403 12.75 -18.36 -18.35
CA TRP A 403 11.41 -18.08 -17.80
C TRP A 403 10.43 -19.23 -17.95
N TYR A 404 10.77 -20.26 -18.71
CA TYR A 404 9.87 -21.38 -18.95
C TYR A 404 9.86 -22.39 -17.79
N PHE A 405 8.65 -22.77 -17.38
CA PHE A 405 8.37 -23.82 -16.40
C PHE A 405 7.40 -24.84 -16.97
N GLU A 406 7.71 -26.12 -16.81
CA GLU A 406 6.85 -27.20 -17.25
C GLU A 406 5.66 -27.35 -16.29
N LYS A 407 4.43 -27.28 -16.83
CA LYS A 407 3.20 -27.46 -16.06
C LYS A 407 3.15 -28.90 -15.55
N ARG A 408 3.40 -29.13 -14.26
CA ARG A 408 3.18 -30.45 -13.65
C ARG A 408 1.66 -30.69 -13.62
N VAL A 409 1.16 -31.48 -14.55
CA VAL A 409 -0.19 -32.05 -14.46
C VAL A 409 -0.25 -32.79 -13.13
N GLY A 410 -1.08 -32.31 -12.20
CA GLY A 410 -1.25 -32.95 -10.91
C GLY A 410 -1.63 -34.41 -11.14
N ALA A 411 -0.71 -35.33 -10.82
CA ALA A 411 -1.13 -36.67 -10.50
C ALA A 411 -2.09 -36.50 -9.33
N ALA A 412 -3.37 -36.75 -9.57
CA ALA A 412 -4.32 -37.03 -8.52
C ALA A 412 -3.66 -38.09 -7.63
N ARG A 413 -3.09 -37.69 -6.50
CA ARG A 413 -2.79 -38.61 -5.40
C ARG A 413 -4.15 -39.09 -4.93
N GLY A 414 -4.66 -40.12 -5.61
CA GLY A 414 -5.69 -40.97 -5.07
C GLY A 414 -5.16 -41.44 -3.72
N PHE A 415 -5.78 -40.96 -2.66
CA PHE A 415 -5.69 -41.60 -1.37
C PHE A 415 -6.28 -43.00 -1.55
N SER A 416 -5.43 -43.97 -1.91
CA SER A 416 -5.76 -45.37 -1.73
C SER A 416 -5.88 -45.58 -0.23
N ALA A 417 -7.12 -45.76 0.22
CA ALA A 417 -7.44 -46.19 1.56
C ALA A 417 -6.72 -47.52 1.84
N GLY A 418 -5.56 -47.43 2.49
CA GLY A 418 -4.89 -48.54 3.13
C GLY A 418 -5.39 -48.64 4.56
N ALA A 419 -6.36 -49.54 4.76
CA ALA A 419 -6.84 -49.95 6.07
C ALA A 419 -5.70 -50.56 6.91
N GLY A 420 -5.60 -50.17 8.17
CA GLY A 420 -4.77 -50.80 9.19
C GLY A 420 -4.89 -50.06 10.54
N PRO A 421 -4.94 -50.76 11.69
CA PRO A 421 -5.99 -50.53 12.67
C PRO A 421 -5.59 -49.63 13.85
N ALA A 422 -6.66 -49.16 14.53
CA ALA A 422 -6.67 -48.44 15.78
C ALA A 422 -5.82 -49.05 16.90
N THR A 423 -5.23 -48.23 17.77
CA THR A 423 -5.39 -48.37 19.24
C THR A 423 -4.93 -47.12 20.00
N LEU A 424 -5.82 -46.71 20.93
CA LEU A 424 -5.74 -45.71 22.02
C LEU A 424 -5.57 -44.23 21.66
#